data_AF-A0A9X2SWB7-F1
#
_entry.id   AF-A0A9X2SWB7-F1
#
_cell.length_a   1.000
_cell.length_b   1.000
_cell.length_c   1.000
_cell.angle_alpha   90.00
_cell.angle_beta   90.00
_cell.angle_gamma   90.00
#
_symmetry.space_group_name_H-M   'P 1'
#
loop_
_entity.id
_entity.type
_entity.pdbx_description
1 polymer ?
#
loop_
_entity_poly.entity_id
_entity_poly.type
_entity_poly.pdbx_seq_one_letter_code
_entity_poly.pdbx_strand_id
1 'polypeptide(L)'
;MKTIPSFEKLQVNAALIYGILLDCNDLLSSGFYICDGSKSVFHETNFQDYLEKYFAFRKAYVDLHIVYNPKYRFTFKVLYRLRFLFYKLDSIRLIHKLNAIFKMQECAIEKL
;
A
#
# COMPACT_ATOMS: atom_id res chain seq x y z
N MET A 1 -3.73 -8.86 -7.33
CA MET A 1 -3.82 -10.21 -7.92
C MET A 1 -2.65 -11.04 -7.42
N LYS A 2 -2.79 -12.35 -7.17
CA LYS A 2 -1.65 -13.18 -6.73
C LYS A 2 -1.37 -14.23 -7.81
N THR A 3 -0.35 -13.98 -8.62
CA THR A 3 0.17 -14.96 -9.56
C THR A 3 0.85 -16.10 -8.81
N ILE A 4 0.82 -17.30 -9.41
CA ILE A 4 1.64 -18.41 -8.92
C ILE A 4 3.11 -18.02 -9.14
N PRO A 5 3.97 -18.02 -8.11
CA PRO A 5 5.33 -17.47 -8.21
C PRO A 5 6.18 -18.05 -9.35
N SER A 6 6.01 -19.34 -9.67
CA SER A 6 6.72 -20.00 -10.76
C SER A 6 6.46 -19.41 -12.14
N PHE A 7 5.35 -18.68 -12.32
CA PHE A 7 4.95 -18.06 -13.58
C PHE A 7 5.20 -16.54 -13.62
N GLU A 8 5.66 -15.92 -12.53
CA GLU A 8 5.94 -14.47 -12.50
C GLU A 8 6.96 -14.05 -13.56
N LYS A 9 7.94 -14.92 -13.84
CA LYS A 9 8.93 -14.72 -14.91
C LYS A 9 8.33 -14.54 -16.31
N LEU A 10 7.11 -15.04 -16.52
CA LEU A 10 6.40 -14.90 -17.80
C LEU A 10 5.65 -13.58 -17.91
N GLN A 11 5.83 -12.65 -16.97
CA GLN A 11 5.20 -11.32 -16.99
C GLN A 11 3.65 -11.39 -17.04
N VAL A 12 3.06 -12.42 -16.42
CA VAL A 12 1.60 -12.64 -16.46
C VAL A 12 0.82 -11.46 -15.90
N ASN A 13 1.33 -10.81 -14.84
CA ASN A 13 0.74 -9.59 -14.29
C ASN A 13 0.75 -8.44 -15.32
N ALA A 14 1.83 -8.31 -16.10
CA ALA A 14 1.94 -7.30 -17.14
C ALA A 14 0.89 -7.50 -18.24
N ALA A 15 0.77 -8.75 -18.72
CA ALA A 15 -0.18 -9.12 -19.76
C ALA A 15 -1.62 -8.88 -19.31
N LEU A 16 -1.93 -9.17 -18.05
CA LEU A 16 -3.27 -8.92 -17.50
C LEU A 16 -3.58 -7.42 -17.39
N ILE A 17 -2.66 -6.61 -16.84
CA ILE A 17 -2.86 -5.16 -16.76
C ILE A 17 -3.02 -4.57 -18.16
N TYR A 18 -2.19 -4.99 -19.12
CA TYR A 18 -2.31 -4.56 -20.51
C TYR A 18 -3.68 -4.90 -21.11
N GLY A 19 -4.17 -6.13 -20.90
CA GLY A 19 -5.51 -6.55 -21.33
C GLY A 19 -6.62 -5.68 -20.73
N ILE A 20 -6.57 -5.42 -19.42
CA ILE A 20 -7.55 -4.55 -18.74
C ILE A 20 -7.54 -3.14 -19.34
N LEU A 21 -6.35 -2.58 -19.61
CA LEU A 21 -6.22 -1.24 -20.18
C LEU A 21 -6.77 -1.18 -21.61
N LEU A 22 -6.55 -2.22 -22.43
CA LEU A 22 -7.16 -2.33 -23.76
C LEU A 22 -8.69 -2.40 -23.67
N ASP A 23 -9.21 -3.27 -22.81
CA ASP A 23 -10.66 -3.46 -22.64
C ASP A 23 -11.36 -2.19 -22.15
N CYS A 24 -10.65 -1.37 -21.35
CA CYS A 24 -11.17 -0.13 -20.80
C CYS A 24 -10.77 1.12 -21.60
N ASN A 25 -10.12 1.00 -22.76
CA ASN A 25 -9.51 2.13 -23.46
C ASN A 25 -10.52 3.24 -23.79
N ASP A 26 -11.73 2.89 -24.22
CA ASP A 26 -12.78 3.85 -24.55
C ASP A 26 -13.28 4.59 -23.30
N LEU A 27 -13.41 3.89 -22.17
CA LEU A 27 -13.79 4.49 -20.89
C LEU A 27 -12.71 5.45 -20.40
N LEU A 28 -11.44 5.02 -20.43
CA LEU A 28 -10.30 5.87 -20.05
C LEU A 28 -10.23 7.13 -20.92
N SER A 29 -10.47 6.99 -22.23
CA SER A 29 -10.49 8.12 -23.18
C SER A 29 -11.65 9.10 -22.90
N SER A 30 -12.74 8.61 -22.31
CA SER A 30 -13.87 9.45 -21.87
C SER A 30 -13.67 10.12 -20.49
N GLY A 31 -12.51 9.93 -19.86
CA GLY A 31 -12.16 10.55 -18.57
C GLY A 31 -12.40 9.68 -17.34
N PHE A 32 -12.69 8.38 -17.50
CA PHE A 32 -12.74 7.45 -16.37
C PHE A 32 -11.35 7.15 -15.83
N TYR A 33 -11.30 6.75 -14.56
CA TYR A 33 -10.09 6.28 -13.89
C TYR A 33 -10.25 4.83 -13.47
N ILE A 34 -9.16 4.08 -13.58
CA ILE A 34 -9.03 2.74 -13.01
C ILE A 34 -8.10 2.83 -11.80
N CYS A 35 -8.46 2.14 -10.72
CA CYS A 35 -7.68 2.05 -9.51
C CYS A 35 -7.18 0.62 -9.32
N ASP A 36 -5.86 0.44 -9.23
CA ASP A 36 -5.24 -0.85 -8.90
C ASP A 36 -5.24 -1.15 -7.37
N GLY A 37 -5.71 -0.18 -6.57
CA GLY A 37 -5.79 -0.27 -5.12
C GLY A 37 -4.77 0.62 -4.44
N SER A 38 -4.31 0.20 -3.26
CA SER A 38 -3.46 1.01 -2.37
C SER A 38 -2.13 0.34 -2.07
N LYS A 39 -1.07 1.13 -1.86
CA LYS A 39 0.20 0.64 -1.33
C LYS A 39 -0.02 -0.03 0.03
N SER A 40 0.44 -1.27 0.18
CA SER A 40 0.45 -1.97 1.47
C SER A 40 1.64 -1.50 2.31
N VAL A 41 1.39 -1.17 3.57
CA VAL A 41 2.43 -0.85 4.57
C VAL A 41 2.96 -2.09 5.29
N PHE A 42 2.23 -3.21 5.22
CA PHE A 42 2.55 -4.48 5.89
C PHE A 42 3.38 -5.39 4.98
N HIS A 43 3.05 -5.42 3.68
CA HIS A 43 3.81 -6.14 2.67
C HIS A 43 4.25 -5.14 1.63
N GLU A 44 5.46 -4.62 1.77
CA GLU A 44 6.00 -3.69 0.79
C GLU A 44 6.32 -4.45 -0.50
N THR A 45 5.70 -4.03 -1.59
CA THR A 45 5.94 -4.56 -2.93
C THR A 45 6.23 -3.41 -3.86
N ASN A 46 7.08 -3.64 -4.86
CA ASN A 46 7.39 -2.65 -5.89
C ASN A 46 6.33 -2.61 -7.01
N PHE A 47 5.13 -3.15 -6.75
CA PHE A 47 4.10 -3.30 -7.78
C PHE A 47 3.52 -1.95 -8.22
N GLN A 48 3.36 -1.01 -7.28
CA GLN A 48 2.87 0.32 -7.61
C GLN A 48 3.90 1.09 -8.46
N ASP A 49 5.19 1.01 -8.13
CA ASP A 49 6.25 1.63 -8.93
C ASP A 49 6.37 0.98 -10.34
N TYR A 50 6.08 -0.33 -10.43
CA TYR A 50 5.98 -1.04 -11.70
C TYR A 50 4.84 -0.51 -12.58
N LEU A 51 3.65 -0.27 -12.00
CA LEU A 51 2.52 0.32 -12.73
C LEU A 51 2.80 1.74 -13.21
N GLU A 52 3.42 2.57 -12.37
CA GLU A 52 3.81 3.93 -12.75
C GLU A 52 4.80 3.91 -13.93
N LYS A 53 5.81 3.02 -13.86
CA LYS A 53 6.87 2.95 -14.88
C LYS A 53 6.40 2.43 -16.24
N TYR A 54 5.55 1.40 -16.26
CA TYR A 54 5.24 0.67 -17.50
C TYR A 54 3.83 0.94 -18.05
N PHE A 55 2.90 1.42 -17.21
CA PHE A 55 1.49 1.57 -17.57
C PHE A 55 0.96 2.99 -17.36
N ALA A 56 1.84 3.96 -17.09
CA ALA A 56 1.51 5.37 -16.89
C ALA A 56 0.49 5.64 -15.77
N PHE A 57 0.40 4.73 -14.79
CA PHE A 57 -0.33 5.00 -13.56
C PHE A 57 0.33 6.16 -12.81
N ARG A 58 -0.43 6.79 -11.92
CA ARG A 58 0.07 7.81 -11.00
C ARG A 58 -0.42 7.53 -9.60
N LYS A 59 0.40 7.85 -8.59
CA LYS A 59 -0.05 7.84 -7.20
C LYS A 59 -1.18 8.85 -6.98
N ALA A 60 -2.28 8.39 -6.40
CA ALA A 60 -3.36 9.22 -5.89
C ALA A 60 -3.28 9.22 -4.36
N TYR A 61 -2.96 10.38 -3.80
CA TYR A 61 -2.75 10.56 -2.37
C TYR A 61 -4.05 10.97 -1.69
N VAL A 62 -4.44 10.25 -0.64
CA VAL A 62 -5.62 10.56 0.19
C VAL A 62 -5.22 10.84 1.63
N ASP A 63 -5.99 11.67 2.33
CA ASP A 63 -5.77 11.90 3.75
C ASP A 63 -6.31 10.73 4.56
N LEU A 64 -5.42 10.13 5.37
CA LEU A 64 -5.76 8.93 6.12
C LEU A 64 -6.36 9.32 7.48
N HIS A 65 -7.68 9.17 7.61
CA HIS A 65 -8.38 9.43 8.87
C HIS A 65 -8.39 8.19 9.77
N ILE A 66 -7.42 8.08 10.68
CA ILE A 66 -7.32 6.96 11.62
C ILE A 66 -8.05 7.29 12.93
N VAL A 67 -9.06 6.48 13.26
CA VAL A 67 -9.77 6.57 14.55
C VAL A 67 -9.40 5.37 15.41
N TYR A 68 -8.68 5.64 16.50
CA TYR A 68 -8.35 4.61 17.50
C TYR A 68 -9.47 4.45 18.52
N ASN A 69 -9.69 3.20 18.96
CA ASN A 69 -10.60 2.92 20.07
C ASN A 69 -10.12 3.66 21.34
N PRO A 70 -10.99 4.42 22.03
CA PRO A 70 -10.62 5.20 23.21
C PRO A 70 -9.89 4.40 24.30
N LYS A 71 -10.25 3.12 24.48
CA LYS A 71 -9.63 2.23 25.48
C LYS A 71 -8.12 2.05 25.28
N TYR A 72 -7.66 2.08 24.03
CA TYR A 72 -6.25 1.86 23.68
C TYR A 72 -5.52 3.15 23.33
N ARG A 73 -6.19 4.30 23.38
CA ARG A 73 -5.62 5.59 22.95
C ARG A 73 -4.36 5.95 23.73
N PHE A 74 -4.39 5.79 25.05
CA PHE A 74 -3.24 6.08 25.90
C PHE A 74 -2.09 5.11 25.62
N THR A 75 -2.38 3.81 25.61
CA THR A 75 -1.39 2.77 25.32
C THR A 75 -0.72 2.98 23.97
N PHE A 76 -1.50 3.24 22.92
CA PHE A 76 -0.96 3.51 21.59
C PHE A 76 -0.07 4.76 21.56
N LYS A 77 -0.48 5.85 22.23
CA LYS A 77 0.33 7.10 22.30
C LYS A 77 1.70 6.86 22.93
N VAL A 78 1.78 6.04 23.98
CA VAL A 78 3.04 5.66 24.63
C VAL A 78 3.88 4.78 23.69
N LEU A 79 3.28 3.74 23.11
CA LEU A 79 3.96 2.83 22.19
C LEU A 79 4.50 3.55 20.96
N TYR A 80 3.70 4.45 20.36
CA TYR A 80 4.09 5.23 19.19
C TYR A 80 5.26 6.20 19.47
N ARG A 81 5.34 6.77 20.68
CA ARG A 81 6.49 7.58 21.09
C ARG A 81 7.79 6.76 21.10
N LEU A 82 7.69 5.49 21.44
CA LEU A 82 8.81 4.54 21.50
C LEU A 82 8.99 3.73 20.21
N ARG A 83 8.30 4.08 19.11
CA ARG A 83 8.25 3.28 17.87
C ARG A 83 9.62 2.90 17.29
N PHE A 84 10.63 3.76 17.45
CA PHE A 84 11.98 3.49 16.95
C PHE A 84 12.63 2.24 17.59
N LEU A 85 12.25 1.88 18.81
CA LEU A 85 12.68 0.63 19.44
C LEU A 85 12.04 -0.60 18.79
N PHE A 86 10.76 -0.48 18.41
CA PHE A 86 10.00 -1.56 17.77
C PHE A 86 10.40 -1.78 16.32
N TYR A 87 10.81 -0.75 15.59
CA TYR A 87 11.34 -0.89 14.22
C TYR A 87 12.57 -1.79 14.14
N LYS A 88 13.40 -1.83 15.18
CA LYS A 88 14.56 -2.73 15.25
C LYS A 88 14.19 -4.20 15.48
N LEU A 89 12.95 -4.47 15.91
CA LEU A 89 12.45 -5.79 16.27
C LEU A 89 11.40 -6.32 15.28
N ASP A 90 11.45 -5.84 14.03
CA ASP A 90 10.45 -6.15 12.99
C ASP A 90 10.38 -7.63 12.59
N SER A 91 11.39 -8.44 12.95
CA SER A 91 11.39 -9.89 12.72
C SER A 91 10.31 -10.63 13.53
N ILE A 92 9.82 -10.06 14.63
CA ILE A 92 8.77 -10.67 15.45
C ILE A 92 7.41 -10.36 14.83
N ARG A 93 6.65 -11.40 14.46
CA ARG A 93 5.35 -11.27 13.74
C ARG A 93 4.36 -10.29 14.38
N LEU A 94 4.27 -10.26 15.72
CA LEU A 94 3.38 -9.34 16.42
C LEU A 94 3.89 -7.90 16.34
N ILE A 95 5.21 -7.70 16.46
CA ILE A 95 5.85 -6.40 16.35
C ILE A 95 5.75 -5.89 14.91
N HIS A 96 5.90 -6.76 13.91
CA HIS A 96 5.72 -6.38 12.50
C HIS A 96 4.31 -5.80 12.23
N LYS A 97 3.27 -6.42 12.79
CA LYS A 97 1.91 -5.87 12.74
C LYS A 97 1.81 -4.51 13.44
N LEU A 98 2.42 -4.37 14.61
CA LEU A 98 2.44 -3.10 15.35
C LEU A 98 3.18 -2.00 14.58
N ASN A 99 4.32 -2.34 13.98
CA ASN A 99 5.11 -1.45 13.14
C ASN A 99 4.34 -1.00 11.90
N ALA A 100 3.54 -1.88 11.30
CA ALA A 100 2.63 -1.48 10.22
C ALA A 100 1.61 -0.43 10.68
N ILE A 101 1.05 -0.56 11.89
CA ILE A 101 0.14 0.47 12.46
C ILE A 101 0.88 1.77 12.71
N PHE A 102 2.13 1.74 13.19
CA PHE A 102 2.94 2.95 13.35
C PHE A 102 3.21 3.64 12.01
N LYS A 103 3.56 2.88 10.96
CA LYS A 103 3.72 3.42 9.60
C LYS A 103 2.44 4.05 9.06
N MET A 104 1.27 3.45 9.31
CA MET A 104 -0.01 4.07 8.96
C MET A 104 -0.20 5.42 9.64
N GLN A 105 0.14 5.50 10.93
CA GLN A 105 0.05 6.75 11.69
C GLN A 105 1.03 7.80 11.18
N GLU A 106 2.23 7.41 10.73
CA GLU A 106 3.21 8.30 10.09
C GLU A 106 2.64 8.86 8.77
N CYS A 107 2.10 8.01 7.89
CA CYS A 107 1.46 8.45 6.65
C CYS A 107 0.26 9.39 6.88
N ALA A 108 -0.44 9.25 8.01
CA ALA A 108 -1.52 10.14 8.40
C ALA A 108 -1.03 11.51 8.91
N ILE A 109 0.19 11.59 9.47
CA ILE A 109 0.77 12.83 10.02
C ILE A 109 1.62 13.58 8.99
N GLU A 110 2.36 12.89 8.11
CA GLU A 110 3.30 13.48 7.14
C GLU A 110 2.67 14.42 6.09
N LYS A 111 1.35 14.62 6.13
CA LYS A 111 0.62 15.55 5.25
C LYS A 111 0.12 16.81 5.95
N LEU A 112 0.52 17.06 7.20
CA LEU A 112 0.36 18.34 7.92
C LEU A 112 1.66 19.14 7.85
#